data_AF-A0A847SWL1-F1
#
_entry.id   AF-A0A847SWL1-F1
#
_cell.length_a   1.000
_cell.length_b   1.000
_cell.length_c   1.000
_cell.angle_alpha   90.00
_cell.angle_beta   90.00
_cell.angle_gamma   90.00
#
_symmetry.space_group_name_H-M   'P 1'
#
loop_
_entity.id
_entity.type
_entity.pdbx_description
1 polymer ?
#
loop_
_entity_poly.entity_id
_entity_poly.type
_entity_poly.pdbx_seq_one_letter_code
_entity_poly.pdbx_strand_id
1 'polypeptide(L)'
;MSIGWFTTARGPGSLNLFSTLMDWIHSGDIDAKVSFVFINRDVKGNAYRQCLIDMATKEGIPVILFPSDSFRPDLKIKDLERWRDAYGEGLREHIADHPMDFGVLAGYMLIIDPITCQRYDIINLHPALPDTYTGTWEEIVGKVVENRDPCYGATVHVCSPELDRGAIVAYDSFPTESIVNAPISADEKARKVRAEELRREAPLLMESIRMLVDGEVSIRKGKVHDSDGVEAKGCSDLSARVSQALERSM
;
A
#
# COMPACT_ATOMS: atom_id res chain seq x y z
N MET A 1 12.76 -13.18 -2.50
CA MET A 1 12.13 -12.51 -3.67
C MET A 1 12.65 -11.07 -3.84
N SER A 2 12.45 -10.42 -4.99
CA SER A 2 12.73 -8.99 -5.21
C SER A 2 11.45 -8.14 -5.27
N ILE A 3 11.44 -7.04 -4.52
CA ILE A 3 10.28 -6.16 -4.36
C ILE A 3 10.56 -4.82 -5.06
N GLY A 4 9.62 -4.35 -5.89
CA GLY A 4 9.60 -2.97 -6.36
C GLY A 4 8.77 -2.10 -5.41
N TRP A 5 9.37 -1.09 -4.78
CA TRP A 5 8.66 -0.26 -3.80
C TRP A 5 8.22 1.06 -4.41
N PHE A 6 6.91 1.32 -4.48
CA PHE A 6 6.35 2.54 -5.05
C PHE A 6 5.72 3.40 -3.97
N THR A 7 6.11 4.68 -3.91
CA THR A 7 5.59 5.59 -2.89
C THR A 7 5.52 7.04 -3.37
N THR A 8 4.63 7.82 -2.79
CA THR A 8 4.70 9.29 -2.87
C THR A 8 5.61 9.88 -1.80
N ALA A 9 5.92 9.11 -0.75
CA ALA A 9 6.72 9.54 0.40
C ALA A 9 6.26 10.90 0.97
N ARG A 10 4.93 11.09 1.08
CA ARG A 10 4.36 12.40 1.44
C ARG A 10 4.62 12.76 2.90
N GLY A 11 4.61 11.77 3.79
CA GLY A 11 4.53 12.00 5.22
C GLY A 11 5.01 10.81 6.06
N PRO A 12 4.78 10.86 7.39
CA PRO A 12 5.31 9.89 8.32
C PRO A 12 4.79 8.47 8.07
N GLY A 13 3.54 8.30 7.62
CA GLY A 13 2.99 6.97 7.31
C GLY A 13 3.77 6.22 6.23
N SER A 14 4.03 6.86 5.08
CA SER A 14 4.84 6.26 4.01
C SER A 14 6.29 5.98 4.42
N LEU A 15 6.87 6.85 5.27
CA LEU A 15 8.20 6.62 5.80
C LEU A 15 8.22 5.43 6.76
N ASN A 16 7.23 5.33 7.65
CA ASN A 16 7.06 4.21 8.57
C ASN A 16 6.89 2.88 7.84
N LEU A 17 6.06 2.83 6.79
CA LEU A 17 5.89 1.61 5.99
C LEU A 17 7.23 1.13 5.40
N PHE A 18 8.04 2.05 4.87
CA PHE A 18 9.33 1.68 4.28
C PHE A 18 10.36 1.30 5.35
N SER A 19 10.45 2.05 6.45
CA SER A 19 11.38 1.72 7.54
C SER A 19 11.05 0.36 8.16
N THR A 20 9.77 0.07 8.41
CA THR A 20 9.34 -1.23 8.95
C THR A 20 9.67 -2.37 8.00
N LEU A 21 9.52 -2.19 6.68
CA LEU A 21 9.96 -3.20 5.72
C LEU A 21 11.47 -3.47 5.84
N MET A 22 12.28 -2.41 5.90
CA MET A 22 13.73 -2.56 6.05
C MET A 22 14.10 -3.27 7.35
N ASP A 23 13.44 -2.92 8.46
CA ASP A 23 13.64 -3.56 9.76
C ASP A 23 13.34 -5.08 9.71
N TRP A 24 12.23 -5.47 9.06
CA TRP A 24 11.84 -6.89 8.91
C TRP A 24 12.76 -7.67 7.96
N ILE A 25 13.32 -7.00 6.95
CA ILE A 25 14.35 -7.59 6.10
C ILE A 25 15.65 -7.78 6.89
N HIS A 26 16.05 -6.79 7.68
CA HIS A 26 17.28 -6.85 8.49
C HIS A 26 17.20 -7.87 9.64
N SER A 27 16.02 -8.04 10.24
CA SER A 27 15.79 -9.06 11.28
C SER A 27 15.74 -10.49 10.71
N GLY A 28 15.49 -10.63 9.40
CA GLY A 28 15.26 -11.90 8.74
C GLY A 28 13.82 -12.40 8.85
N ASP A 29 12.87 -11.57 9.32
CA ASP A 29 11.45 -11.89 9.31
C ASP A 29 10.87 -11.93 7.89
N ILE A 30 11.49 -11.22 6.93
CA ILE A 30 11.18 -11.27 5.50
C ILE A 30 12.46 -11.56 4.70
N ASP A 31 12.52 -12.74 4.04
CA ASP A 31 13.63 -13.11 3.15
C ASP A 31 13.44 -12.52 1.72
N ALA A 32 13.55 -11.19 1.63
CA ALA A 32 13.43 -10.47 0.38
C ALA A 32 14.43 -9.32 0.28
N LYS A 33 14.57 -8.78 -0.93
CA LYS A 33 15.34 -7.57 -1.21
C LYS A 33 14.46 -6.53 -1.89
N VAL A 34 14.70 -5.26 -1.62
CA VAL A 34 14.09 -4.16 -2.39
C VAL A 34 14.94 -3.91 -3.62
N SER A 35 14.37 -4.09 -4.81
CA SER A 35 15.09 -3.88 -6.08
C SER A 35 15.22 -2.41 -6.45
N PHE A 36 14.24 -1.59 -6.08
CA PHE A 36 14.23 -0.15 -6.30
C PHE A 36 13.15 0.50 -5.43
N VAL A 37 13.31 1.80 -5.21
CA VAL A 37 12.27 2.70 -4.70
C VAL A 37 11.89 3.67 -5.80
N PHE A 38 10.62 3.67 -6.21
CA PHE A 38 10.05 4.59 -7.17
C PHE A 38 9.27 5.70 -6.46
N ILE A 39 9.61 6.96 -6.75
CA ILE A 39 8.94 8.13 -6.17
C ILE A 39 8.33 9.00 -7.27
N ASN A 40 7.00 9.17 -7.20
CA ASN A 40 6.19 9.86 -8.20
C ASN A 40 6.07 11.38 -7.99
N ARG A 41 6.92 12.00 -7.16
CA ARG A 41 6.87 13.42 -6.80
C ARG A 41 8.26 14.00 -6.68
N ASP A 42 8.37 15.30 -6.93
CA ASP A 42 9.60 16.06 -6.71
C ASP A 42 10.03 15.97 -5.23
N VAL A 43 11.33 15.92 -4.97
CA VAL A 43 11.93 15.88 -3.63
C VAL A 43 11.82 17.21 -2.89
N LYS A 44 11.84 18.33 -3.63
CA LYS A 44 11.94 19.68 -3.07
C LYS A 44 10.84 19.97 -2.05
N GLY A 45 11.25 20.44 -0.88
CA GLY A 45 10.36 20.91 0.17
C GLY A 45 9.66 19.80 0.98
N ASN A 46 10.05 18.53 0.84
CA ASN A 46 9.49 17.44 1.65
C ASN A 46 10.59 16.63 2.38
N ALA A 47 10.72 16.85 3.68
CA ALA A 47 11.72 16.19 4.51
C ALA A 47 11.52 14.67 4.63
N TYR A 48 10.27 14.18 4.61
CA TYR A 48 9.99 12.74 4.67
C TYR A 48 10.46 12.02 3.39
N ARG A 49 10.27 12.66 2.23
CA ARG A 49 10.77 12.16 0.96
C ARG A 49 12.29 12.12 0.93
N GLN A 50 12.96 13.17 1.39
CA GLN A 50 14.42 13.17 1.50
C GLN A 50 14.90 12.06 2.45
N CYS A 51 14.28 11.91 3.62
CA CYS A 51 14.63 10.87 4.57
C CYS A 51 14.49 9.45 4.00
N LEU A 52 13.42 9.19 3.23
CA LEU A 52 13.22 7.90 2.57
C LEU A 52 14.28 7.63 1.49
N ILE A 53 14.67 8.66 0.73
CA ILE A 53 15.75 8.57 -0.27
C ILE A 53 17.09 8.27 0.43
N ASP A 54 17.38 8.96 1.52
CA ASP A 54 18.63 8.77 2.28
C ASP A 54 18.70 7.35 2.84
N MET A 55 17.57 6.82 3.35
CA MET A 55 17.45 5.45 3.82
C MET A 55 17.71 4.44 2.69
N ALA A 56 17.01 4.58 1.56
CA ALA A 56 17.20 3.69 0.41
C ALA A 56 18.65 3.73 -0.12
N THR A 57 19.23 4.93 -0.22
CA THR A 57 20.60 5.13 -0.69
C THR A 57 21.62 4.48 0.25
N LYS A 58 21.43 4.60 1.57
CA LYS A 58 22.29 3.96 2.57
C LYS A 58 22.30 2.44 2.45
N GLU A 59 21.17 1.85 2.07
CA GLU A 59 21.00 0.41 1.83
C GLU A 59 21.47 -0.02 0.42
N GLY A 60 21.95 0.91 -0.40
CA GLY A 60 22.36 0.64 -1.78
C GLY A 60 21.18 0.36 -2.73
N ILE A 61 19.96 0.73 -2.34
CA ILE A 61 18.75 0.53 -3.15
C ILE A 61 18.63 1.68 -4.17
N PRO A 62 18.51 1.39 -5.48
CA PRO A 62 18.27 2.41 -6.50
C PRO A 62 16.99 3.21 -6.22
N VAL A 63 17.12 4.55 -6.26
CA VAL A 63 15.98 5.47 -6.18
C VAL A 63 15.66 6.00 -7.57
N ILE A 64 14.45 5.74 -8.03
CA ILE A 64 13.91 6.17 -9.31
C ILE A 64 12.94 7.32 -9.06
N LEU A 65 13.30 8.52 -9.53
CA LEU A 65 12.46 9.71 -9.41
C LEU A 65 11.77 9.99 -10.75
N PHE A 66 10.44 9.96 -10.77
CA PHE A 66 9.66 10.37 -11.93
C PHE A 66 8.50 11.28 -11.51
N PRO A 67 8.73 12.59 -11.31
CA PRO A 67 7.74 13.49 -10.74
C PRO A 67 6.49 13.68 -11.62
N SER A 68 5.32 13.36 -11.06
CA SER A 68 4.01 13.47 -11.73
C SER A 68 3.39 14.87 -11.72
N ASP A 69 3.90 15.78 -10.90
CA ASP A 69 3.47 17.18 -10.82
C ASP A 69 3.98 18.01 -11.99
N SER A 70 5.18 17.72 -12.48
CA SER A 70 5.79 18.40 -13.62
C SER A 70 5.59 17.65 -14.94
N PHE A 71 5.12 16.40 -14.90
CA PHE A 71 4.88 15.63 -16.11
C PHE A 71 3.67 16.14 -16.88
N ARG A 72 3.89 16.73 -18.06
CA ARG A 72 2.86 17.13 -19.05
C ARG A 72 1.60 17.76 -18.42
N PRO A 73 1.70 18.85 -17.65
CA PRO A 73 0.56 19.44 -16.93
C PRO A 73 -0.59 19.85 -17.86
N ASP A 74 -0.27 20.34 -19.06
CA ASP A 74 -1.27 20.71 -20.07
C ASP A 74 -2.12 19.51 -20.51
N LEU A 75 -1.52 18.33 -20.62
CA LEU A 75 -2.25 17.11 -20.96
C LEU A 75 -3.12 16.67 -19.80
N LYS A 76 -2.61 16.75 -18.56
CA LYS A 76 -3.36 16.37 -17.35
C LYS A 76 -4.67 17.12 -17.20
N ILE A 77 -4.67 18.42 -17.53
CA ILE A 77 -5.85 19.29 -17.47
C ILE A 77 -6.81 18.97 -18.61
N LYS A 78 -6.30 18.71 -19.81
CA LYS A 78 -7.12 18.47 -21.01
C LYS A 78 -7.74 17.07 -21.05
N ASP A 79 -6.98 16.07 -20.62
CA ASP A 79 -7.29 14.65 -20.78
C ASP A 79 -6.52 13.83 -19.73
N LEU A 80 -7.16 13.63 -18.58
CA LEU A 80 -6.56 12.95 -17.43
C LEU A 80 -6.27 11.46 -17.72
N GLU A 81 -7.11 10.82 -18.52
CA GLU A 81 -6.96 9.40 -18.88
C GLU A 81 -5.73 9.22 -19.76
N ARG A 82 -5.62 10.00 -20.85
CA ARG A 82 -4.44 9.97 -21.71
C ARG A 82 -3.17 10.41 -20.99
N TRP A 83 -3.29 11.33 -20.04
CA TRP A 83 -2.17 11.69 -19.17
C TRP A 83 -1.71 10.51 -18.31
N ARG A 84 -2.66 9.75 -17.74
CA ARG A 84 -2.37 8.57 -16.92
C ARG A 84 -1.67 7.50 -17.74
N ASP A 85 -2.16 7.22 -18.95
CA ASP A 85 -1.53 6.25 -19.85
C ASP A 85 -0.10 6.65 -20.21
N ALA A 86 0.12 7.92 -20.55
CA ALA A 86 1.46 8.44 -20.88
C ALA A 86 2.41 8.43 -19.67
N TYR A 87 1.90 8.71 -18.47
CA TYR A 87 2.69 8.65 -17.25
C TYR A 87 3.01 7.19 -16.89
N GLY A 88 2.04 6.28 -17.08
CA GLY A 88 2.20 4.85 -16.94
C GLY A 88 3.28 4.27 -17.85
N GLU A 89 3.27 4.66 -19.14
CA GLU A 89 4.33 4.33 -20.08
C GLU A 89 5.71 4.79 -19.59
N GLY A 90 5.83 6.05 -19.19
CA GLY A 90 7.08 6.58 -18.62
C GLY A 90 7.50 5.82 -17.36
N LEU A 91 6.58 5.50 -16.45
CA LEU A 91 6.87 4.68 -15.26
C LEU A 91 7.48 3.34 -15.67
N ARG A 92 6.87 2.64 -16.63
CA ARG A 92 7.36 1.33 -17.11
C ARG A 92 8.74 1.41 -17.75
N GLU A 93 9.03 2.48 -18.47
CA GLU A 93 10.36 2.74 -19.06
C GLU A 93 11.41 2.94 -17.97
N HIS A 94 11.10 3.72 -16.92
CA HIS A 94 12.05 4.01 -15.85
C HIS A 94 12.37 2.78 -14.99
N ILE A 95 11.44 1.82 -14.87
CA ILE A 95 11.66 0.58 -14.11
C ILE A 95 12.09 -0.60 -14.99
N ALA A 96 12.27 -0.41 -16.30
CA ALA A 96 12.46 -1.51 -17.25
C ALA A 96 13.70 -2.37 -16.94
N ASP A 97 14.78 -1.75 -16.45
CA ASP A 97 16.04 -2.42 -16.10
C ASP A 97 16.09 -2.91 -14.64
N HIS A 98 14.97 -2.78 -13.90
CA HIS A 98 14.88 -3.11 -12.48
C HIS A 98 13.93 -4.30 -12.24
N PRO A 99 14.45 -5.52 -12.08
CA PRO A 99 13.61 -6.71 -11.94
C PRO A 99 12.91 -6.77 -10.58
N MET A 100 11.60 -6.99 -10.59
CA MET A 100 10.80 -7.26 -9.40
C MET A 100 9.93 -8.50 -9.62
N ASP A 101 9.82 -9.34 -8.59
CA ASP A 101 8.86 -10.44 -8.54
C ASP A 101 7.44 -9.89 -8.36
N PHE A 102 7.28 -8.85 -7.53
CA PHE A 102 6.06 -8.08 -7.39
C PHE A 102 6.34 -6.64 -6.91
N GLY A 103 5.40 -5.73 -7.16
CA GLY A 103 5.44 -4.35 -6.69
C GLY A 103 4.60 -4.12 -5.45
N VAL A 104 4.92 -3.07 -4.68
CA VAL A 104 4.15 -2.63 -3.50
C VAL A 104 3.87 -1.13 -3.62
N LEU A 105 2.59 -0.76 -3.64
CA LEU A 105 2.14 0.62 -3.49
C LEU A 105 1.97 0.94 -2.00
N ALA A 106 2.93 1.69 -1.45
CA ALA A 106 2.94 2.09 -0.04
C ALA A 106 2.81 3.62 0.08
N GLY A 107 1.56 4.10 0.19
CA GLY A 107 1.27 5.53 0.15
C GLY A 107 1.55 6.14 -1.23
N TYR A 108 1.28 5.40 -2.30
CA TYR A 108 1.39 5.86 -3.68
C TYR A 108 0.08 6.57 -4.10
N MET A 109 0.12 7.89 -4.23
CA MET A 109 -1.08 8.73 -4.34
C MET A 109 -1.53 8.99 -5.80
N LEU A 110 -1.31 8.04 -6.71
CA LEU A 110 -1.78 8.12 -8.09
C LEU A 110 -2.46 6.80 -8.49
N ILE A 111 -3.46 6.92 -9.34
CA ILE A 111 -4.08 5.76 -10.00
C ILE A 111 -3.09 5.25 -11.05
N ILE A 112 -2.67 3.98 -10.93
CA ILE A 112 -1.83 3.28 -11.90
C ILE A 112 -2.64 3.02 -13.17
N ASP A 113 -2.00 3.10 -14.34
CA ASP A 113 -2.66 2.84 -15.62
C ASP A 113 -2.92 1.33 -15.82
N PRO A 114 -3.95 0.96 -16.60
CA PRO A 114 -4.32 -0.45 -16.82
C PRO A 114 -3.19 -1.34 -17.35
N ILE A 115 -2.31 -0.82 -18.21
CA ILE A 115 -1.23 -1.61 -18.81
C ILE A 115 -0.19 -1.99 -17.75
N THR A 116 0.13 -1.07 -16.84
CA THR A 116 1.02 -1.38 -15.71
C THR A 116 0.41 -2.42 -14.78
N CYS A 117 -0.88 -2.30 -14.44
CA CYS A 117 -1.59 -3.30 -13.61
C CYS A 117 -1.62 -4.70 -14.25
N GLN A 118 -1.72 -4.78 -15.58
CA GLN A 118 -1.74 -6.07 -16.29
C GLN A 118 -0.34 -6.67 -16.46
N ARG A 119 0.69 -5.83 -16.60
CA ARG A 119 2.06 -6.26 -16.86
C ARG A 119 2.79 -6.71 -15.60
N TYR A 120 2.47 -6.11 -14.46
CA TYR A 120 3.15 -6.37 -13.20
C TYR A 120 2.14 -6.75 -12.13
N ASP A 121 2.46 -7.79 -11.36
CA ASP A 121 1.73 -8.08 -10.14
C ASP A 121 2.17 -7.05 -9.08
N ILE A 122 1.27 -6.15 -8.71
CA ILE A 122 1.51 -5.07 -7.76
C ILE A 122 0.44 -5.16 -6.67
N ILE A 123 0.82 -5.10 -5.40
CA ILE A 123 -0.12 -5.02 -4.28
C ILE A 123 -0.26 -3.58 -3.78
N ASN A 124 -1.43 -3.24 -3.27
CA ASN A 124 -1.75 -1.94 -2.68
C ASN A 124 -2.38 -2.12 -1.31
N LEU A 125 -2.01 -1.26 -0.37
CA LEU A 125 -2.66 -1.14 0.93
C LEU A 125 -3.79 -0.11 0.83
N HIS A 126 -5.02 -0.55 1.06
CA HIS A 126 -6.24 0.27 1.01
C HIS A 126 -6.87 0.39 2.40
N PRO A 127 -7.19 1.62 2.88
CA PRO A 127 -7.79 1.87 4.19
C PRO A 127 -9.30 1.57 4.18
N ALA A 128 -9.68 0.33 3.92
CA ALA A 128 -11.03 -0.18 4.10
C ALA A 128 -11.02 -1.69 4.20
N LEU A 129 -12.09 -2.25 4.77
CA LEU A 129 -12.35 -3.68 4.71
C LEU A 129 -12.79 -4.11 3.29
N PRO A 130 -12.67 -5.41 2.96
CA PRO A 130 -13.18 -5.96 1.72
C PRO A 130 -14.64 -5.54 1.45
N ASP A 131 -14.91 -5.11 0.22
CA ASP A 131 -16.25 -4.77 -0.28
C ASP A 131 -17.02 -3.64 0.45
N THR A 132 -16.39 -2.88 1.35
CA THR A 132 -17.07 -1.81 2.09
C THR A 132 -16.98 -0.43 1.43
N TYR A 133 -15.77 0.10 1.27
CA TYR A 133 -15.56 1.51 0.90
C TYR A 133 -14.41 1.68 -0.11
N THR A 134 -14.54 2.69 -0.96
CA THR A 134 -13.51 3.18 -1.89
C THR A 134 -13.28 4.66 -1.64
N GLY A 135 -12.08 5.16 -1.96
CA GLY A 135 -11.73 6.58 -1.78
C GLY A 135 -10.60 6.78 -0.77
N THR A 136 -10.45 8.01 -0.26
CA THR A 136 -9.36 8.32 0.68
C THR A 136 -9.74 7.94 2.12
N TRP A 137 -8.73 7.69 2.97
CA TRP A 137 -8.97 7.39 4.38
C TRP A 137 -9.81 8.48 5.09
N GLU A 138 -9.63 9.76 4.73
CA GLU A 138 -10.40 10.86 5.33
C GLU A 138 -11.90 10.70 5.08
N GLU A 139 -12.28 10.37 3.84
CA GLU A 139 -13.68 10.16 3.45
C GLU A 139 -14.25 8.90 4.09
N ILE A 140 -13.46 7.83 4.13
CA ILE A 140 -13.90 6.51 4.61
C ILE A 140 -14.10 6.52 6.12
N VAL A 141 -13.14 7.06 6.89
CA VAL A 141 -13.26 7.16 8.35
C VAL A 141 -14.46 8.02 8.75
N GLY A 142 -14.78 9.06 7.98
CA GLY A 142 -16.01 9.84 8.18
C GLY A 142 -17.27 8.98 8.05
N LYS A 143 -17.36 8.17 7.00
CA LYS A 143 -18.49 7.24 6.77
C LYS A 143 -18.59 6.17 7.86
N VAL A 144 -17.47 5.61 8.32
CA VAL A 144 -17.43 4.63 9.42
C VAL A 144 -18.05 5.20 10.70
N VAL A 145 -17.71 6.45 11.03
CA VAL A 145 -18.27 7.15 12.19
C VAL A 145 -19.76 7.47 12.01
N GLU A 146 -20.15 7.92 10.82
CA GLU A 146 -21.55 8.25 10.49
C GLU A 146 -22.46 7.01 10.54
N ASN A 147 -22.03 5.91 9.92
CA ASN A 147 -22.77 4.65 9.85
C ASN A 147 -22.70 3.84 11.14
N ARG A 148 -21.78 4.20 12.05
CA ARG A 148 -21.47 3.47 13.29
C ARG A 148 -21.12 2.01 13.02
N ASP A 149 -20.26 1.79 12.02
CA ASP A 149 -19.84 0.43 11.67
C ASP A 149 -19.24 -0.26 12.90
N PRO A 150 -19.60 -1.52 13.19
CA PRO A 150 -19.12 -2.24 14.37
C PRO A 150 -17.66 -2.66 14.25
N CYS A 151 -17.15 -2.78 13.01
CA CYS A 151 -15.77 -3.08 12.68
C CYS A 151 -15.27 -2.18 11.55
N TYR A 152 -13.97 -1.96 11.54
CA TYR A 152 -13.24 -1.28 10.46
C TYR A 152 -11.86 -1.92 10.30
N GLY A 153 -11.09 -1.50 9.30
CA GLY A 153 -9.82 -2.14 8.99
C GLY A 153 -9.25 -1.74 7.64
N ALA A 154 -8.26 -2.48 7.18
CA ALA A 154 -7.55 -2.23 5.94
C ALA A 154 -7.36 -3.53 5.14
N THR A 155 -7.17 -3.38 3.83
CA THR A 155 -7.05 -4.49 2.88
C THR A 155 -5.77 -4.33 2.07
N VAL A 156 -5.04 -5.43 1.89
CA VAL A 156 -3.99 -5.55 0.88
C VAL A 156 -4.57 -6.30 -0.32
N HIS A 157 -4.60 -5.66 -1.47
CA HIS A 157 -5.16 -6.23 -2.69
C HIS A 157 -4.22 -6.05 -3.88
N VAL A 158 -4.36 -6.88 -4.89
CA VAL A 158 -3.65 -6.72 -6.16
C VAL A 158 -4.22 -5.50 -6.89
N CYS A 159 -3.37 -4.67 -7.48
CA CYS A 159 -3.78 -3.57 -8.34
C CYS A 159 -4.47 -4.12 -9.59
N SER A 160 -5.58 -3.49 -9.99
CA SER A 160 -6.31 -3.86 -11.19
C SER A 160 -6.65 -2.59 -12.00
N PRO A 161 -7.08 -2.72 -13.27
CA PRO A 161 -7.62 -1.60 -14.03
C PRO A 161 -8.82 -0.92 -13.34
N GLU A 162 -9.56 -1.67 -12.51
CA GLU A 162 -10.63 -1.15 -11.67
C GLU A 162 -10.06 -0.73 -10.31
N LEU A 163 -10.30 0.53 -9.93
CA LEU A 163 -9.78 1.14 -8.70
C LEU A 163 -10.28 0.37 -7.46
N ASP A 164 -9.35 -0.04 -6.60
CA ASP A 164 -9.59 -0.73 -5.32
C ASP A 164 -10.42 -2.03 -5.43
N ARG A 165 -10.41 -2.69 -6.60
CA ARG A 165 -11.25 -3.86 -6.91
C ARG A 165 -10.49 -5.13 -7.30
N GLY A 166 -9.17 -5.15 -7.19
CA GLY A 166 -8.40 -6.34 -7.53
C GLY A 166 -8.49 -7.45 -6.48
N ALA A 167 -7.94 -8.61 -6.80
CA ALA A 167 -7.98 -9.78 -5.93
C ALA A 167 -7.37 -9.46 -4.56
N ILE A 168 -8.07 -9.82 -3.49
CA ILE A 168 -7.64 -9.52 -2.14
C ILE A 168 -6.59 -10.54 -1.71
N VAL A 169 -5.45 -10.05 -1.24
CA VAL A 169 -4.37 -10.87 -0.66
C VAL A 169 -4.69 -11.14 0.80
N ALA A 170 -4.93 -10.08 1.56
CA ALA A 170 -5.18 -10.14 2.99
C ALA A 170 -5.95 -8.93 3.49
N TYR A 171 -6.54 -9.03 4.68
CA TYR A 171 -7.09 -7.89 5.39
C TYR A 171 -6.79 -7.98 6.89
N ASP A 172 -6.91 -6.84 7.55
CA ASP A 172 -6.96 -6.71 9.01
C ASP A 172 -8.29 -6.06 9.41
N SER A 173 -8.89 -6.54 10.49
CA SER A 173 -10.12 -5.99 11.05
C SER A 173 -10.00 -5.75 12.55
N PHE A 174 -10.63 -4.69 13.03
CA PHE A 174 -10.70 -4.36 14.44
C PHE A 174 -12.08 -3.80 14.83
N PRO A 175 -12.54 -4.01 16.07
CA PRO A 175 -13.82 -3.50 16.54
C PRO A 175 -13.76 -1.98 16.72
N THR A 176 -14.77 -1.28 16.21
CA THR A 176 -14.94 0.18 16.33
C THR A 176 -16.09 0.59 17.24
N GLU A 177 -16.91 -0.37 17.69
CA GLU A 177 -18.14 -0.12 18.44
C GLU A 177 -17.93 0.79 19.67
N SER A 178 -16.86 0.58 20.43
CA SER A 178 -16.52 1.39 21.61
C SER A 178 -16.17 2.85 21.27
N ILE A 179 -15.65 3.10 20.05
CA ILE A 179 -15.28 4.42 19.56
C ILE A 179 -16.51 5.11 18.96
N VAL A 180 -17.21 4.45 18.04
CA VAL A 180 -18.32 5.06 17.29
C VAL A 180 -19.54 5.35 18.18
N ASN A 181 -19.73 4.60 19.26
CA ASN A 181 -20.80 4.82 20.25
C ASN A 181 -20.39 5.69 21.44
N ALA A 182 -19.13 6.10 21.57
CA ALA A 182 -18.69 6.95 22.67
C ALA A 182 -19.39 8.33 22.64
N PRO A 183 -19.66 8.95 23.82
CA PRO A 183 -20.27 10.28 23.93
C PRO A 183 -19.25 11.40 23.69
N ILE A 184 -18.55 11.34 22.56
CA ILE A 184 -17.53 12.31 22.10
C ILE A 184 -17.91 12.86 20.71
N SER A 185 -17.25 13.93 20.26
CA SER A 185 -17.53 14.53 18.95
C SER A 185 -17.18 13.59 17.78
N ALA A 186 -17.82 13.78 16.63
CA ALA A 186 -17.54 13.01 15.42
C ALA A 186 -16.04 13.10 15.01
N ASP A 187 -15.45 14.29 15.10
CA ASP A 187 -14.03 14.51 14.82
C ASP A 187 -13.11 13.75 15.78
N GLU A 188 -13.49 13.62 17.06
CA GLU A 188 -12.72 12.82 18.00
C GLU A 188 -12.84 11.32 17.70
N LYS A 189 -14.04 10.84 17.32
CA LYS A 189 -14.24 9.45 16.86
C LYS A 189 -13.39 9.16 15.64
N ALA A 190 -13.45 10.02 14.61
CA ALA A 190 -12.68 9.87 13.38
C ALA A 190 -11.18 9.79 13.66
N ARG A 191 -10.65 10.68 14.52
CA ARG A 191 -9.24 10.63 14.92
C ARG A 191 -8.86 9.32 15.64
N LYS A 192 -9.73 8.81 16.53
CA LYS A 192 -9.49 7.54 17.24
C LYS A 192 -9.54 6.34 16.30
N VAL A 193 -10.52 6.28 15.40
CA VAL A 193 -10.62 5.23 14.37
C VAL A 193 -9.38 5.26 13.45
N ARG A 194 -8.97 6.44 12.97
CA ARG A 194 -7.78 6.55 12.12
C ARG A 194 -6.49 6.21 12.87
N ALA A 195 -6.36 6.58 14.13
CA ALA A 195 -5.18 6.25 14.93
C ALA A 195 -5.04 4.73 15.11
N GLU A 196 -6.16 4.04 15.32
CA GLU A 196 -6.25 2.58 15.42
C GLU A 196 -5.89 1.88 14.09
N GLU A 197 -6.42 2.38 12.98
CA GLU A 197 -6.10 1.89 11.64
C GLU A 197 -4.61 2.12 11.30
N LEU A 198 -4.10 3.33 11.51
CA LEU A 198 -2.72 3.70 11.15
C LEU A 198 -1.67 2.83 11.84
N ARG A 199 -1.88 2.45 13.11
CA ARG A 199 -0.94 1.55 13.81
C ARG A 199 -0.96 0.13 13.24
N ARG A 200 -2.07 -0.29 12.63
CA ARG A 200 -2.29 -1.63 12.07
C ARG A 200 -1.85 -1.77 10.60
N GLU A 201 -1.79 -0.66 9.86
CA GLU A 201 -1.39 -0.60 8.45
C GLU A 201 0.00 -1.24 8.17
N ALA A 202 1.02 -0.90 8.96
CA ALA A 202 2.37 -1.41 8.73
C ALA A 202 2.48 -2.93 9.01
N PRO A 203 2.03 -3.45 10.18
CA PRO A 203 2.01 -4.89 10.40
C PRO A 203 1.20 -5.67 9.35
N LEU A 204 0.03 -5.15 8.92
CA LEU A 204 -0.77 -5.80 7.87
C LEU A 204 0.04 -5.91 6.57
N LEU A 205 0.68 -4.82 6.13
CA LEU A 205 1.47 -4.84 4.91
C LEU A 205 2.67 -5.78 5.02
N MET A 206 3.37 -5.80 6.16
CA MET A 206 4.53 -6.68 6.35
C MET A 206 4.14 -8.15 6.39
N GLU A 207 3.09 -8.53 7.12
CA GLU A 207 2.60 -9.91 7.12
C GLU A 207 2.11 -10.33 5.74
N SER A 208 1.47 -9.43 4.98
CA SER A 208 1.07 -9.71 3.59
C SER A 208 2.27 -9.93 2.67
N ILE A 209 3.33 -9.14 2.81
CA ILE A 209 4.59 -9.33 2.09
C ILE A 209 5.25 -10.65 2.50
N ARG A 210 5.31 -10.95 3.79
CA ARG A 210 5.87 -12.21 4.32
C ARG A 210 5.15 -13.42 3.74
N MET A 211 3.82 -13.40 3.70
CA MET A 211 3.03 -14.48 3.08
C MET A 211 3.36 -14.72 1.60
N LEU A 212 3.60 -13.65 0.84
CA LEU A 212 4.01 -13.76 -0.57
C LEU A 212 5.43 -14.32 -0.70
N VAL A 213 6.34 -13.86 0.15
CA VAL A 213 7.75 -14.25 0.16
C VAL A 213 7.93 -15.71 0.59
N ASP A 214 7.21 -16.14 1.63
CA ASP A 214 7.23 -17.50 2.17
C ASP A 214 6.49 -18.51 1.27
N GLY A 215 5.76 -18.02 0.25
CA GLY A 215 4.96 -18.85 -0.64
C GLY A 215 3.69 -19.41 0.00
N GLU A 216 3.21 -18.81 1.10
CA GLU A 216 1.87 -19.11 1.65
C GLU A 216 0.78 -18.79 0.60
N VAL A 217 1.01 -17.71 -0.17
CA VAL A 217 0.21 -17.33 -1.34
C VAL A 217 1.12 -16.85 -2.47
N SER A 218 0.63 -16.88 -3.70
CA SER A 218 1.31 -16.28 -4.85
C SER A 218 0.35 -15.47 -5.72
N ILE A 219 0.87 -14.43 -6.38
CA ILE A 219 0.10 -13.64 -7.34
C ILE A 219 0.56 -14.04 -8.74
N ARG A 220 -0.41 -14.31 -9.63
CA ARG A 220 -0.14 -14.57 -11.04
C ARG A 220 -1.22 -13.93 -11.89
N LYS A 221 -0.83 -12.99 -12.76
CA LYS A 221 -1.74 -12.32 -13.69
C LYS A 221 -2.93 -11.68 -12.97
N GLY A 222 -2.67 -10.96 -11.87
CA GLY A 222 -3.71 -10.26 -11.11
C GLY A 222 -4.56 -11.14 -10.18
N LYS A 223 -4.27 -12.44 -10.08
CA LYS A 223 -5.02 -13.41 -9.27
C LYS A 223 -4.17 -13.99 -8.14
N VAL A 224 -4.80 -14.18 -6.98
CA VAL A 224 -4.16 -14.80 -5.81
C VAL A 224 -4.37 -16.31 -5.86
N HIS A 225 -3.31 -17.07 -5.60
CA HIS A 225 -3.30 -18.53 -5.53
C HIS A 225 -2.73 -18.98 -4.19
N ASP A 226 -3.22 -20.09 -3.68
CA ASP A 226 -2.66 -20.74 -2.48
C ASP A 226 -1.32 -21.43 -2.77
N SER A 227 -0.75 -22.08 -1.76
CA SER A 227 0.52 -22.82 -1.84
C SER A 227 0.47 -24.01 -2.82
N ASP A 228 -0.72 -24.54 -3.11
CA ASP A 228 -0.91 -25.63 -4.08
C ASP A 228 -1.09 -25.09 -5.51
N GLY A 229 -1.12 -23.76 -5.68
CA GLY A 229 -1.30 -23.09 -6.96
C GLY A 229 -2.77 -23.03 -7.42
N VAL A 230 -3.72 -23.29 -6.52
CA VAL A 230 -5.15 -23.16 -6.81
C VAL A 230 -5.57 -21.71 -6.57
N GLU A 231 -6.35 -21.15 -7.49
CA GLU A 231 -6.89 -19.79 -7.35
C GLU A 231 -7.72 -19.70 -6.06
N ALA A 232 -7.30 -18.79 -5.17
CA ALA A 232 -7.89 -18.64 -3.85
C ALA A 232 -9.31 -18.08 -3.97
N LYS A 233 -10.28 -18.74 -3.33
CA LYS A 233 -11.70 -18.32 -3.32
C LYS A 233 -12.05 -17.34 -2.19
N GLY A 234 -11.10 -17.04 -1.31
CA GLY A 234 -11.26 -16.15 -0.17
C GLY A 234 -9.97 -15.36 0.09
N CYS A 235 -10.02 -14.45 1.05
CA CYS A 235 -8.88 -13.66 1.48
C CYS A 235 -8.39 -14.09 2.86
N SER A 236 -7.11 -13.86 3.14
CA SER A 236 -6.51 -14.18 4.43
C SER A 236 -6.87 -13.11 5.46
N ASP A 237 -7.55 -13.52 6.52
CA ASP A 237 -7.72 -12.69 7.72
C ASP A 237 -6.43 -12.70 8.54
N LEU A 238 -5.73 -11.57 8.57
CA LEU A 238 -4.48 -11.43 9.32
C LEU A 238 -4.68 -10.72 10.66
N SER A 239 -5.92 -10.50 11.11
CA SER A 239 -6.20 -9.70 12.30
C SER A 239 -5.46 -10.19 13.55
N ALA A 240 -5.35 -11.52 13.71
CA ALA A 240 -4.60 -12.13 14.81
C ALA A 240 -3.07 -11.91 14.67
N ARG A 241 -2.52 -12.05 13.46
CA ARG A 241 -1.07 -11.83 13.21
C ARG A 241 -0.72 -10.36 13.42
N VAL A 242 -1.55 -9.45 12.93
CA VAL A 242 -1.40 -7.99 13.13
C VAL A 242 -1.43 -7.62 14.61
N SER A 243 -2.40 -8.13 15.36
CA SER A 243 -2.45 -7.93 16.82
C SER A 243 -1.20 -8.44 17.53
N GLN A 244 -0.70 -9.61 17.16
CA GLN A 244 0.52 -10.16 17.75
C GLN A 244 1.78 -9.34 17.39
N ALA A 245 1.89 -8.86 16.15
CA ALA A 245 3.00 -8.01 15.72
C ALA A 245 3.04 -6.69 16.48
N LEU A 246 1.87 -6.10 16.78
CA LEU A 246 1.77 -4.90 17.59
C LEU A 246 2.27 -5.09 19.02
N GLU A 247 2.01 -6.25 19.63
CA GLU A 247 2.49 -6.58 20.98
C GLU A 247 4.01 -6.73 21.06
N ARG A 248 4.67 -7.14 19.97
CA ARG A 248 6.14 -7.30 19.91
C ARG A 248 6.88 -5.96 19.74
N SER A 249 6.20 -4.94 19.23
CA SER A 249 6.76 -3.61 18.97
C SER A 249 6.55 -2.61 20.12
N MET A 250 5.91 -3.03 21.21
CA MET A 250 5.72 -2.26 22.45
C MET A 250 6.78 -2.60 23.50
#